data_AF-A0A349B684-F1
#
_entry.id   AF-A0A349B684-F1
#
_cell.length_a   1.000
_cell.length_b   1.000
_cell.length_c   1.000
_cell.angle_alpha   90.00
_cell.angle_beta   90.00
_cell.angle_gamma   90.00
#
_symmetry.space_group_name_H-M   'P 1'
#
loop_
_entity.id
_entity.type
_entity.pdbx_description
1 polymer ?
#
loop_
_entity_poly.entity_id
_entity_poly.type
_entity_poly.pdbx_seq_one_letter_code
_entity_poly.pdbx_strand_id
1 'polypeptide(L)'
;MTHPRSTSPRNGRTPIYPIEVTCSSGTYIRTLAADLGTALGGGAHLRNLRRTSAGSFDVADAHRIDEIDPEQHVLTPAEALRDLPTVVVDVPTAVDVGHG
;
A
#
# COMPACT_ATOMS: atom_id res chain seq x y z
N MET A 1 -4.26 18.21 -11.80
CA MET A 1 -3.23 19.26 -11.97
C MET A 1 -3.19 20.16 -10.74
N THR A 2 -2.48 19.74 -9.69
CA THR A 2 -2.23 20.55 -8.50
C THR A 2 -0.87 21.22 -8.65
N HIS A 3 -0.84 22.56 -8.58
CA HIS A 3 0.39 23.34 -8.67
C HIS A 3 1.34 23.00 -7.50
N PRO A 4 2.66 22.82 -7.74
CA PRO A 4 3.62 22.71 -6.65
C PRO A 4 3.71 24.05 -5.91
N ARG A 5 3.36 24.04 -4.62
CA ARG A 5 3.52 25.22 -3.75
C ARG A 5 5.01 25.57 -3.67
N SER A 6 5.32 26.84 -3.92
CA SER A 6 6.66 27.42 -3.77
C SER A 6 7.28 27.04 -2.41
N THR A 7 8.40 26.31 -2.43
CA THR A 7 9.17 25.93 -1.24
C THR A 7 10.42 26.81 -1.11
N SER A 8 10.24 28.08 -0.78
CA SER A 8 11.35 28.87 -0.25
C SER A 8 11.54 28.49 1.23
N PRO A 9 12.73 28.09 1.68
CA PRO A 9 12.98 27.71 3.07
C PRO A 9 12.87 28.96 3.96
N ARG A 10 11.71 29.15 4.59
CA ARG A 10 11.53 30.18 5.61
C ARG A 10 11.91 29.59 6.98
N ASN A 11 12.89 30.21 7.65
CA ASN A 11 13.25 30.02 9.07
C ASN A 11 13.97 28.72 9.50
N GLY A 12 15.07 28.32 8.84
CA GLY A 12 16.01 27.32 9.41
C GLY A 12 15.46 25.90 9.63
N ARG A 13 14.23 25.63 9.15
CA ARG A 13 13.60 24.31 9.17
C ARG A 13 13.85 23.62 7.84
N THR A 14 14.30 22.37 7.89
CA THR A 14 14.45 21.51 6.71
C THR A 14 13.10 21.42 5.97
N PRO A 15 13.06 21.68 4.64
CA PRO A 15 11.83 21.57 3.87
C PRO A 15 11.32 20.13 3.84
N ILE A 16 10.01 19.96 3.73
CA ILE A 16 9.35 18.65 3.70
C ILE A 16 8.52 18.58 2.42
N TYR A 17 8.77 17.54 1.64
CA TYR A 17 8.13 17.31 0.35
C TYR A 17 7.24 16.06 0.43
N PRO A 18 5.90 16.20 0.33
CA PRO A 18 5.02 15.06 0.21
C PRO A 18 5.12 14.48 -1.21
N ILE A 19 5.19 13.16 -1.31
CA ILE A 19 5.15 12.43 -2.57
C ILE A 19 4.18 11.26 -2.46
N GLU A 20 3.56 10.89 -3.58
CA GLU A 20 2.77 9.68 -3.74
C GLU A 20 3.52 8.74 -4.68
N VAL A 21 3.57 7.46 -4.33
CA VAL A 21 4.38 6.47 -5.05
C VAL A 21 3.55 5.21 -5.23
N THR A 22 3.33 4.83 -6.50
CA THR A 22 2.88 3.50 -6.88
C THR A 22 4.11 2.68 -7.27
N CYS A 23 4.32 1.55 -6.61
CA CYS A 23 5.50 0.72 -6.83
C CYS A 23 5.17 -0.77 -6.74
N SER A 24 6.02 -1.61 -7.33
CA SER A 24 5.94 -3.06 -7.18
C SER A 24 6.37 -3.51 -5.78
N SER A 25 6.06 -4.77 -5.44
CA SER A 25 6.53 -5.41 -4.21
C SER A 25 8.06 -5.37 -4.10
N GLY A 26 8.56 -5.15 -2.88
CA GLY A 26 10.00 -5.11 -2.60
C GLY A 26 10.65 -3.74 -2.81
N THR A 27 9.88 -2.72 -3.22
CA THR A 27 10.41 -1.36 -3.32
C THR A 27 10.66 -0.75 -1.94
N TYR A 28 11.88 -0.26 -1.70
CA TYR A 28 12.27 0.42 -0.47
C TYR A 28 12.07 1.93 -0.58
N ILE A 29 10.95 2.45 -0.06
CA ILE A 29 10.65 3.90 -0.09
C ILE A 29 11.72 4.75 0.62
N ARG A 30 12.43 4.19 1.60
CA ARG A 30 13.57 4.86 2.26
C ARG A 30 14.74 5.10 1.31
N THR A 31 15.07 4.12 0.48
CA THR A 31 16.12 4.25 -0.54
C THR A 31 15.69 5.24 -1.60
N LEU A 32 14.44 5.15 -2.07
CA LEU A 32 13.88 6.14 -3.00
C LEU A 32 13.99 7.58 -2.46
N ALA A 33 13.72 7.81 -1.18
CA ALA A 33 13.90 9.13 -0.57
C ALA A 33 15.37 9.60 -0.61
N ALA A 34 16.33 8.71 -0.33
CA ALA A 34 17.76 9.03 -0.41
C ALA A 34 18.21 9.33 -1.85
N ASP A 35 17.73 8.54 -2.81
CA ASP A 35 18.02 8.72 -4.24
C ASP A 35 17.47 10.06 -4.75
N LEU A 36 16.24 10.41 -4.36
CA LEU A 36 15.64 11.71 -4.66
C LEU A 36 16.44 12.87 -4.04
N GLY A 37 16.89 12.73 -2.79
CA GLY A 37 17.75 13.73 -2.15
C GLY A 37 19.06 13.94 -2.92
N THR A 38 19.70 12.84 -3.31
CA THR A 38 20.94 12.85 -4.11
C THR A 38 20.73 13.52 -5.46
N ALA A 39 19.65 13.16 -6.17
CA ALA A 39 19.30 13.73 -7.47
C ALA A 39 19.01 15.25 -7.40
N LEU A 40 18.52 15.74 -6.27
CA LEU A 40 18.29 17.16 -6.00
C LEU A 40 19.56 17.91 -5.55
N GLY A 41 20.72 17.24 -5.49
CA GLY A 41 22.01 17.83 -5.12
C GLY A 41 22.29 17.89 -3.62
N GLY A 42 21.56 17.13 -2.81
CA GLY A 42 21.74 17.09 -1.36
C GLY A 42 21.47 15.70 -0.76
N GLY A 43 20.92 15.68 0.45
CA GLY A 43 20.47 14.46 1.12
C GLY A 43 19.03 14.59 1.58
N ALA A 44 18.27 13.50 1.50
CA ALA A 44 16.91 13.44 2.02
C ALA A 44 16.69 12.10 2.73
N HIS A 45 15.77 12.11 3.68
CA HIS A 45 15.36 10.92 4.41
C HIS A 45 13.85 10.93 4.58
N LEU A 46 13.28 9.75 4.75
CA LEU A 46 11.87 9.58 5.01
C LEU A 46 11.54 10.12 6.42
N ARG A 47 10.59 11.06 6.50
CA ARG A 47 10.05 11.54 7.78
C ARG A 47 8.81 10.75 8.22
N ASN A 48 7.86 10.58 7.30
CA ASN A 48 6.60 9.87 7.50
C ASN A 48 6.34 8.96 6.31
N LEU A 49 5.72 7.81 6.56
CA LEU A 49 5.27 6.90 5.51
C LEU A 49 3.90 6.34 5.87
N ARG A 50 2.99 6.38 4.91
CA ARG A 50 1.69 5.72 5.00
C ARG A 50 1.48 4.93 3.72
N ARG A 51 1.27 3.62 3.86
CA ARG A 51 0.83 2.77 2.76
C ARG A 51 -0.67 2.97 2.58
N THR A 52 -1.09 3.44 1.41
CA THR A 52 -2.50 3.70 1.10
C THR A 52 -3.18 2.54 0.40
N SER A 53 -2.43 1.61 -0.19
CA SER A 53 -2.96 0.39 -0.79
C SER A 53 -1.94 -0.74 -0.80
N ALA A 54 -2.42 -1.98 -0.95
CA ALA A 54 -1.63 -3.17 -1.18
C ALA A 54 -2.40 -4.10 -2.15
N GLY A 55 -1.93 -4.20 -3.39
CA GLY A 55 -2.70 -4.88 -4.44
C GLY A 55 -4.05 -4.19 -4.64
N SER A 56 -5.13 -4.98 -4.68
CA SER A 56 -6.49 -4.42 -4.75
C SER A 56 -7.02 -3.87 -3.43
N PHE A 57 -6.38 -4.10 -2.29
CA PHE A 57 -6.85 -3.61 -0.99
C PHE A 57 -6.45 -2.15 -0.77
N ASP A 58 -7.42 -1.28 -0.50
CA ASP A 58 -7.20 0.12 -0.14
C ASP A 58 -7.18 0.29 1.38
N VAL A 59 -6.55 1.36 1.86
CA VAL A 59 -6.55 1.70 3.28
C VAL A 59 -7.94 2.04 3.81
N ALA A 60 -8.90 2.39 2.94
CA ALA A 60 -10.30 2.49 3.30
C ALA A 60 -10.93 1.14 3.70
N ASP A 61 -10.39 0.02 3.21
CA ASP A 61 -10.79 -1.33 3.61
C ASP A 61 -10.16 -1.75 4.95
N ALA A 62 -9.23 -0.96 5.50
CA ALA A 62 -8.46 -1.32 6.68
C ALA A 62 -9.17 -0.90 7.97
N HIS A 63 -9.18 -1.82 8.94
CA HIS A 63 -9.67 -1.57 10.29
C HIS A 63 -8.52 -1.30 11.26
N ARG A 64 -8.78 -0.49 12.29
CA ARG A 64 -7.81 -0.31 13.38
C ARG A 64 -7.78 -1.57 14.24
N ILE A 65 -6.59 -2.01 14.64
CA ILE A 65 -6.41 -3.28 15.35
C ILE A 65 -7.20 -3.38 16.66
N ASP A 66 -7.42 -2.25 17.34
CA ASP A 66 -8.19 -2.14 18.58
C ASP A 66 -9.71 -2.14 18.38
N GLU A 67 -10.16 -2.09 17.13
CA GLU A 67 -11.58 -2.02 16.74
C GLU A 67 -12.03 -3.27 15.95
N ILE A 68 -11.14 -4.26 15.79
CA ILE A 68 -11.41 -5.48 15.01
C ILE A 68 -12.13 -6.54 15.84
N ASP A 69 -13.25 -7.01 15.29
CA ASP A 69 -13.87 -8.30 15.62
C ASP A 69 -13.48 -9.34 14.55
N PRO A 70 -12.71 -10.40 14.88
CA PRO A 70 -12.31 -11.42 13.92
C PRO A 70 -13.47 -12.11 13.20
N GLU A 71 -14.64 -12.27 13.82
CA GLU A 71 -15.78 -12.95 13.20
C GLU A 71 -16.42 -12.10 12.08
N GLN A 72 -16.23 -10.78 12.12
CA GLN A 72 -16.85 -9.83 11.19
C GLN A 72 -15.87 -9.25 10.17
N HIS A 73 -14.59 -9.18 10.52
CA HIS A 73 -13.59 -8.43 9.75
C HIS A 73 -12.53 -9.30 9.07
N VAL A 74 -12.47 -10.61 9.39
CA VAL A 74 -11.59 -11.53 8.67
C VAL A 74 -12.25 -11.91 7.35
N LEU A 75 -11.58 -11.58 6.24
CA LEU A 75 -12.01 -11.97 4.91
C LEU A 75 -11.95 -13.49 4.73
N THR A 76 -12.90 -14.04 3.98
CA THR A 76 -12.81 -15.43 3.52
C THR A 76 -11.62 -15.60 2.57
N PRO A 77 -11.09 -16.82 2.38
CA PRO A 77 -10.02 -17.07 1.42
C PRO A 77 -10.36 -16.60 -0.01
N ALA A 78 -11.61 -16.74 -0.44
CA ALA A 78 -12.06 -16.29 -1.76
C ALA A 78 -12.01 -14.77 -1.91
N GLU A 79 -12.45 -14.02 -0.89
CA GLU A 79 -12.37 -12.55 -0.87
C GLU A 79 -10.92 -12.05 -0.77
N ALA A 80 -10.09 -12.75 0.02
CA ALA A 80 -8.67 -12.44 0.15
C ALA A 80 -7.89 -12.64 -1.17
N LEU A 81 -8.36 -13.56 -2.03
CA LEU A 81 -7.78 -13.88 -3.33
C LEU A 81 -8.58 -13.32 -4.52
N ARG A 82 -9.37 -12.25 -4.29
CA ARG A 82 -10.29 -11.67 -5.30
C ARG A 82 -9.67 -11.26 -6.64
N ASP A 83 -8.35 -11.09 -6.67
CA ASP A 83 -7.61 -10.74 -7.89
C ASP A 83 -7.25 -11.95 -8.77
N LEU A 84 -7.51 -13.17 -8.29
CA LEU A 84 -7.27 -14.40 -9.04
C LEU A 84 -8.49 -14.80 -9.87
N PRO A 85 -8.29 -15.47 -11.03
CA PRO A 85 -9.38 -16.07 -11.78
C PRO A 85 -10.19 -17.05 -10.92
N THR A 86 -11.52 -17.01 -11.07
CA THR A 86 -12.44 -17.88 -10.33
C THR A 86 -13.16 -18.83 -11.27
N VAL A 87 -13.35 -20.08 -10.84
CA VAL A 87 -14.15 -21.10 -11.54
C VAL A 87 -15.16 -21.69 -10.56
N VAL A 88 -16.43 -21.76 -10.97
CA VAL A 88 -17.51 -22.38 -10.20
C VAL A 88 -17.75 -23.77 -10.76
N VAL A 89 -17.82 -24.77 -9.87
CA VAL A 89 -18.04 -26.17 -10.22
C VAL A 89 -19.29 -26.71 -9.52
N ASP A 90 -19.81 -27.84 -10.01
CA ASP A 90 -20.92 -28.53 -9.34
C ASP A 90 -20.44 -29.25 -8.06
N VAL A 91 -21.40 -29.69 -7.24
CA VAL A 91 -21.11 -30.33 -5.94
C VAL A 91 -20.26 -31.60 -6.10
N PRO A 92 -20.54 -32.52 -7.04
CA PRO A 92 -19.68 -33.68 -7.25
C PRO A 92 -18.23 -33.29 -7.56
N THR A 93 -18.01 -32.37 -8.51
CA THR A 93 -16.67 -31.93 -8.89
C THR A 93 -15.95 -31.23 -7.73
N ALA A 94 -16.67 -30.47 -6.89
CA ALA A 94 -16.09 -29.82 -5.71
C ALA A 94 -15.53 -30.83 -4.69
N VAL A 95 -16.22 -31.97 -4.50
CA VAL A 95 -15.75 -33.05 -3.61
C VAL A 95 -14.47 -33.67 -4.15
N ASP A 96 -14.40 -33.94 -5.46
CA ASP A 96 -13.22 -34.51 -6.11
C ASP A 96 -12.01 -33.58 -5.95
N VAL A 97 -12.15 -32.29 -6.31
CA VAL A 97 -11.07 -31.29 -6.17
C VAL A 97 -10.60 -31.14 -4.71
N GLY A 98 -11.52 -31.26 -3.74
CA GLY A 98 -11.21 -31.15 -2.32
C GLY A 98 -10.31 -32.27 -1.77
N HIS A 99 -10.23 -33.41 -2.46
CA HIS A 99 -9.40 -34.55 -2.04
C HIS A 99 -8.13 -34.75 -2.88
N GLY A 100 -7.95 -33.97 -3.95
CA GLY A 100 -6.83 -34.10 -4.90
C GLY A 100 -6.98 -35.27 -5.85
#